data_AF-A0A931FT37-F1
#
_entry.id   AF-A0A931FT37-F1
#
_cell.length_a   1.000
_cell.length_b   1.000
_cell.length_c   1.000
_cell.angle_alpha   90.00
_cell.angle_beta   90.00
_cell.angle_gamma   90.00
#
_symmetry.space_group_name_H-M   'P 1'
#
loop_
_entity.id
_entity.type
_entity.pdbx_description
1 polymer ?
#
loop_
_entity_poly.entity_id
_entity_poly.type
_entity_poly.pdbx_seq_one_letter_code
_entity_poly.pdbx_strand_id
1 'polypeptide(L)' 'MNFAFKTIHEFNDHFKDEKICYEFLEEQRWQDGIACPHCGSLKNHIM' A
#
# COMPACT_ATOMS: atom_id res chain seq x y z
N MET A 1 -5.07 4.99 4.78
CA MET A 1 -4.59 6.35 5.19
C MET A 1 -5.61 7.46 4.86
N ASN A 2 -5.52 8.66 5.46
CA ASN A 2 -6.31 9.84 5.07
C ASN A 2 -5.39 10.94 4.53
N PHE A 3 -5.36 11.12 3.21
CA PHE A 3 -4.50 12.09 2.54
C PHE A 3 -5.26 13.35 2.17
N ALA A 4 -4.71 14.53 2.50
CA ALA A 4 -5.27 15.82 2.15
C ALA A 4 -4.17 16.76 1.61
N PHE A 5 -3.55 16.39 0.49
CA PHE A 5 -2.57 17.23 -0.20
C PHE A 5 -3.28 18.39 -0.91
N LYS A 6 -2.75 19.61 -0.74
CA LYS A 6 -3.26 20.84 -1.36
C LYS A 6 -2.41 21.24 -2.56
N THR A 7 -1.19 20.75 -2.66
CA THR A 7 -0.28 21.03 -3.78
C THR A 7 0.47 19.79 -4.26
N ILE A 8 0.96 19.83 -5.50
CA ILE A 8 1.80 18.76 -6.06
C ILE A 8 3.15 18.62 -5.34
N HIS A 9 3.64 19.70 -4.72
CA HIS A 9 4.88 19.65 -3.94
C HIS A 9 4.70 18.82 -2.68
N GLU A 10 3.58 18.97 -1.97
CA GLU A 10 3.25 18.17 -0.78
C GLU A 10 3.09 16.69 -1.13
N PHE A 11 2.47 16.38 -2.28
CA PHE A 11 2.39 15.02 -2.79
C PHE A 11 3.79 14.44 -3.06
N ASN A 12 4.63 15.17 -3.80
CA ASN A 12 5.98 14.72 -4.12
C ASN A 12 6.85 14.58 -2.87
N ASP A 13 6.70 15.46 -1.87
CA ASP A 13 7.45 15.38 -0.62
C ASP A 13 7.06 14.15 0.20
N HIS A 14 5.78 13.76 0.18
CA HIS A 14 5.31 12.55 0.85
C HIS A 14 5.78 11.26 0.16
N PHE A 15 5.68 11.20 -1.17
CA PHE A 15 6.05 10.03 -1.97
C PHE A 15 7.53 10.02 -2.41
N LYS A 16 8.37 10.90 -1.86
CA LYS A 16 9.82 10.89 -2.14
C LYS A 16 10.52 9.65 -1.56
N ASP A 17 9.97 9.08 -0.50
CA ASP A 17 10.49 7.87 0.14
C ASP A 17 9.91 6.63 -0.54
N GLU A 18 10.81 5.76 -1.00
CA GLU A 18 10.46 4.50 -1.66
C GLU A 18 9.63 3.60 -0.72
N LYS A 19 9.91 3.62 0.59
CA LYS A 19 9.16 2.85 1.59
C LYS A 19 7.69 3.25 1.65
N ILE A 20 7.42 4.56 1.62
CA ILE A 20 6.05 5.11 1.62
C ILE A 20 5.31 4.68 0.36
N CYS A 21 6.00 4.62 -0.78
CA CYS A 21 5.42 4.13 -2.03
C CYS A 21 5.01 2.66 -1.93
N TYR A 22 5.88 1.80 -1.36
CA TYR A 22 5.54 0.38 -1.17
C TYR A 22 4.38 0.19 -0.21
N GLU A 23 4.38 0.88 0.94
CA GLU A 23 3.29 0.79 1.92
C GLU A 23 1.95 1.25 1.33
N PHE A 24 1.95 2.35 0.57
CA PHE A 24 0.77 2.81 -0.15
C PHE A 24 0.27 1.77 -1.15
N LEU A 25 1.15 1.20 -1.97
CA LEU A 25 0.79 0.17 -2.95
C LEU A 25 0.27 -1.11 -2.28
N GLU A 26 0.86 -1.50 -1.15
CA GLU A 26 0.42 -2.65 -0.36
C GLU A 26 -1.01 -2.45 0.16
N GLU A 27 -1.30 -1.30 0.75
CA GLU A 27 -2.66 -0.95 1.21
C GLU A 27 -3.67 -0.98 0.05
N GLN A 28 -3.33 -0.39 -1.11
CA GLN A 28 -4.25 -0.34 -2.26
C GLN A 28 -4.47 -1.72 -2.89
N ARG A 29 -3.45 -2.58 -2.89
CA ARG A 29 -3.50 -3.87 -3.59
C ARG A 29 -4.10 -4.98 -2.72
N TRP A 30 -3.90 -4.91 -1.42
CA TRP A 30 -4.29 -5.96 -0.47
C TRP A 30 -5.11 -5.41 0.70
N GLN A 31 -6.03 -4.49 0.41
CA GLN A 31 -6.93 -3.91 1.41
C GLN A 31 -7.70 -4.98 2.22
N ASP A 32 -8.11 -6.07 1.57
CA ASP A 32 -8.86 -7.17 2.17
C ASP A 32 -7.97 -8.39 2.55
N GLY A 33 -6.65 -8.18 2.54
CA GLY A 33 -5.65 -9.21 2.81
C GLY A 33 -5.05 -9.85 1.55
N ILE A 34 -3.93 -10.54 1.73
CA ILE A 34 -3.23 -11.24 0.64
C ILE A 34 -3.86 -12.61 0.45
N ALA A 35 -4.56 -12.80 -0.68
CA ALA A 35 -5.05 -14.11 -1.08
C ALA A 35 -3.91 -14.93 -1.72
N CYS A 36 -3.70 -16.16 -1.24
CA CYS A 36 -2.79 -17.08 -1.89
C CYS A 36 -3.27 -17.40 -3.32
N PRO A 37 -2.44 -17.23 -4.37
CA PRO A 37 -2.87 -17.51 -5.76
C PRO A 37 -3.14 -18.99 -6.01
N HIS A 38 -2.64 -19.89 -5.15
CA HIS A 38 -2.84 -21.33 -5.27
C HIS A 38 -4.17 -21.80 -4.65
N CYS A 39 -4.60 -21.20 -3.52
CA CYS A 39 -5.75 -21.72 -2.76
C CYS A 39 -6.78 -20.66 -2.34
N GLY A 40 -6.54 -19.38 -2.63
CA GLY A 40 -7.46 -18.28 -2.32
C GLY A 40 -7.59 -17.97 -0.82
N SER A 41 -6.77 -18.57 0.05
CA SER A 41 -6.81 -18.29 1.48
C SER A 41 -6.23 -16.91 1.78
N LEU A 42 -6.91 -16.14 2.65
CA LEU A 42 -6.50 -14.82 3.14
C LEU A 42 -5.63 -14.91 4.41
N LYS A 43 -5.28 -16.12 4.86
CA LYS A 43 -4.53 -16.32 6.10
C LYS A 43 -3.04 -16.10 5.84
N ASN A 44 -2.46 -15.23 6.66
CA ASN A 44 -1.04 -14.90 6.80
C ASN A 44 -0.11 -16.12 6.63
N HIS A 45 0.17 -16.52 5.41
CA HIS A 45 1.45 -17.12 5.05
C HIS A 45 2.38 -15.96 4.75
N ILE A 46 2.82 -15.31 5.82
CA ILE A 46 4.02 -14.49 5.80
C ILE A 46 5.12 -15.45 5.33
N MET A 47 5.68 -15.19 4.14
CA MET A 47 7.00 -15.70 3.79
C MET A 47 8.03 -15.08 4.73
#